data_AF-G0S1I2-F1
#
_entry.id   AF-G0S1I2-F1
#
_cell.length_a   1.000
_cell.length_b   1.000
_cell.length_c   1.000
_cell.angle_alpha   90.00
_cell.angle_beta   90.00
_cell.angle_gamma   90.00
#
_symmetry.space_group_name_H-M   'P 1'
#
loop_
_entity.id
_entity.type
_entity.pdbx_description
1 polymer ?
#
loop_
_entity_poly.entity_id
_entity_poly.type
_entity_poly.pdbx_seq_one_letter_code
_entity_poly.pdbx_strand_id
1 'polypeptide(L)'
;MPGLIVDNADRAQDHNNNNTPRNSNYVVEEEEVSEEEEEAIMMPDFGDHVDTSIFGQILEMDEGDDHDFSAPLVLNFFEQAEETFQKMETALNNKDLPELSKLGHFLKGSSATLGFTKIRDSCQLIQQYGHGLNVDGSSEPDEGVCLKKIAEALASARVDTVALHKMMREFFEYDKSE
;
A
#
# COMPACT_ATOMS: atom_id res chain seq x y z
N MET A 1 -23.18 52.27 1.15
CA MET A 1 -24.09 52.57 2.28
C MET A 1 -23.98 51.41 3.27
N PRO A 2 -24.02 51.69 4.58
CA PRO A 2 -22.91 51.40 5.50
C PRO A 2 -23.15 50.18 6.40
N GLY A 3 -22.07 49.70 7.03
CA GLY A 3 -22.14 48.74 8.12
C GLY A 3 -22.67 49.34 9.43
N LEU A 4 -22.87 48.49 10.44
CA LEU A 4 -22.91 48.92 11.83
C LEU A 4 -22.33 47.83 12.74
N ILE A 5 -21.36 48.29 13.53
CA ILE A 5 -20.83 47.74 14.77
C ILE A 5 -21.83 48.01 15.89
N VAL A 6 -21.94 47.10 16.86
CA VAL A 6 -22.06 47.35 18.32
C VAL A 6 -21.90 45.97 19.00
N ASP A 7 -20.77 45.62 19.61
CA ASP A 7 -20.20 46.04 20.90
C ASP A 7 -21.11 45.90 22.13
N ASN A 8 -20.65 45.00 23.01
CA ASN A 8 -20.38 45.18 24.44
C ASN A 8 -21.34 44.68 25.53
N ALA A 9 -20.65 44.08 26.52
CA ALA A 9 -20.96 43.97 27.95
C ALA A 9 -22.11 43.01 28.33
N ASP A 10 -22.01 42.17 29.37
CA ASP A 10 -21.40 42.48 30.66
C ASP A 10 -21.00 41.22 31.47
N ARG A 11 -20.22 41.49 32.50
CA ARG A 11 -19.38 40.61 33.33
C ARG A 11 -20.06 40.28 34.68
N ALA A 12 -19.45 39.31 35.39
CA ALA A 12 -19.56 38.95 36.82
C ALA A 12 -20.59 37.84 37.17
N GLN A 13 -20.16 36.63 37.58
CA GLN A 13 -19.55 36.20 38.86
C GLN A 13 -20.43 36.46 40.10
N ASP A 14 -20.96 35.40 40.74
CA ASP A 14 -20.51 34.99 42.10
C ASP A 14 -21.35 33.86 42.76
N HIS A 15 -20.62 32.83 43.20
CA HIS A 15 -20.63 32.14 44.51
C HIS A 15 -21.87 31.40 45.10
N ASN A 16 -21.55 30.16 45.56
CA ASN A 16 -21.85 29.56 46.87
C ASN A 16 -22.98 28.49 47.03
N ASN A 17 -22.55 27.22 47.03
CA ASN A 17 -22.52 26.28 48.17
C ASN A 17 -23.78 25.50 48.67
N ASN A 18 -23.57 24.17 48.73
CA ASN A 18 -24.08 23.12 49.64
C ASN A 18 -25.58 22.85 49.82
N ASN A 19 -26.03 21.66 49.37
CA ASN A 19 -26.61 20.64 50.27
C ASN A 19 -26.83 19.28 49.56
N THR A 20 -26.27 18.19 50.10
CA THR A 20 -26.73 16.81 49.84
C THR A 20 -27.84 16.48 50.85
N PRO A 21 -28.79 15.57 50.55
CA PRO A 21 -28.57 14.21 51.05
C PRO A 21 -29.16 13.07 50.20
N ARG A 22 -28.40 11.96 50.17
CA ARG A 22 -28.84 10.57 50.42
C ARG A 22 -29.62 9.81 49.33
N ASN A 23 -28.82 8.95 48.67
CA ASN A 23 -29.04 7.52 48.45
C ASN A 23 -30.39 7.07 47.84
N SER A 24 -30.38 6.85 46.53
CA SER A 24 -31.23 5.84 45.88
C SER A 24 -30.30 4.84 45.23
N ASN A 25 -30.42 3.58 45.64
CA ASN A 25 -29.77 2.42 45.04
C ASN A 25 -29.97 2.45 43.52
N TYR A 26 -28.91 2.79 42.78
CA TYR A 26 -28.76 2.36 41.40
C TYR A 26 -27.80 1.17 41.45
N VAL A 27 -28.36 -0.02 41.25
CA VAL A 27 -27.56 -1.17 40.84
C VAL A 27 -27.08 -0.81 39.45
N VAL A 28 -25.81 -0.45 39.33
CA VAL A 28 -25.15 -0.37 38.03
C VAL A 28 -24.89 -1.83 37.68
N GLU A 29 -25.69 -2.38 36.77
CA GLU A 29 -25.32 -3.61 36.09
C GLU A 29 -24.06 -3.27 35.31
N GLU A 30 -22.92 -3.79 35.77
CA GLU A 30 -21.67 -3.77 35.04
C GLU A 30 -21.91 -4.60 33.78
N GLU A 31 -22.20 -3.92 32.66
CA GLU A 31 -22.02 -4.54 31.35
C GLU A 31 -20.53 -4.86 31.23
N GLU A 32 -20.19 -6.14 31.40
CA GLU A 32 -18.92 -6.68 30.93
C GLU A 32 -18.85 -6.41 29.43
N VAL A 33 -18.17 -5.33 29.07
CA VAL A 33 -17.63 -5.17 27.72
C VAL A 33 -16.57 -6.25 27.62
N SER A 34 -16.94 -7.36 26.99
CA SER A 34 -15.98 -8.34 26.50
C SER A 34 -14.99 -7.57 25.64
N GLU A 35 -13.77 -7.43 26.15
CA GLU A 35 -12.61 -7.09 25.34
C GLU A 35 -12.47 -8.27 24.37
N GLU A 36 -13.13 -8.16 23.22
CA GLU A 36 -12.74 -8.91 22.05
C GLU A 36 -11.28 -8.53 21.84
N GLU A 37 -10.38 -9.42 22.23
CA GLU A 37 -8.99 -9.38 21.82
C GLU A 37 -9.05 -9.45 20.29
N GLU A 38 -9.07 -8.27 19.66
CA GLU A 38 -8.86 -8.11 18.23
C GLU A 38 -7.51 -8.76 17.99
N GLU A 39 -7.54 -10.02 17.56
CA GLU A 39 -6.37 -10.82 17.26
C GLU A 39 -5.73 -10.14 16.05
N ALA A 40 -4.91 -9.12 16.34
CA ALA A 40 -4.24 -8.35 15.34
C ALA A 40 -3.34 -9.33 14.60
N ILE A 41 -3.75 -9.73 13.40
CA ILE A 41 -2.96 -10.54 12.48
C ILE A 41 -1.57 -9.92 12.50
N MET A 42 -0.61 -10.63 13.13
CA MET A 42 0.72 -10.09 13.35
C MET A 42 1.44 -10.19 12.02
N MET A 43 1.14 -9.22 11.15
CA MET A 43 1.60 -9.26 9.77
C MET A 43 3.14 -9.28 9.79
N PRO A 44 3.78 -10.22 9.06
CA PRO A 44 5.22 -10.29 9.01
C PRO A 44 5.82 -8.97 8.54
N ASP A 45 7.01 -8.67 9.03
CA ASP A 45 7.78 -7.56 8.49
C ASP A 45 8.33 -7.94 7.11
N PHE A 46 7.63 -7.50 6.06
CA PHE A 46 8.07 -7.64 4.67
C PHE A 46 9.14 -6.61 4.27
N GLY A 47 9.59 -5.76 5.21
CA GLY A 47 10.50 -4.66 4.98
C GLY A 47 10.00 -3.73 3.88
N ASP A 48 10.94 -3.18 3.11
CA ASP A 48 10.64 -2.21 2.04
C ASP A 48 9.94 -2.83 0.81
N HIS A 49 9.65 -4.14 0.80
CA HIS A 49 9.01 -4.80 -0.34
C HIS A 49 7.50 -4.54 -0.40
N VAL A 50 6.86 -4.30 0.75
CA VAL A 50 5.40 -4.20 0.86
C VAL A 50 5.01 -2.94 1.63
N ASP A 51 4.12 -2.16 1.06
CA ASP A 51 3.33 -1.16 1.78
C ASP A 51 2.28 -1.90 2.61
N THR A 52 2.57 -2.01 3.91
CA THR A 52 1.75 -2.76 4.86
C THR A 52 0.34 -2.19 5.02
N SER A 53 0.16 -0.89 4.80
CA SER A 53 -1.17 -0.26 4.87
C SER A 53 -2.03 -0.66 3.68
N ILE A 54 -1.46 -0.72 2.48
CA ILE A 54 -2.20 -1.13 1.27
C ILE A 54 -2.46 -2.63 1.31
N PHE A 55 -1.45 -3.42 1.67
CA PHE A 55 -1.59 -4.88 1.70
C PHE A 55 -2.56 -5.32 2.81
N GLY A 56 -2.54 -4.66 3.98
CA GLY A 56 -3.52 -4.90 5.05
C GLY A 56 -4.97 -4.74 4.58
N GLN A 57 -5.27 -3.73 3.76
CA GLN A 57 -6.62 -3.56 3.19
C GLN A 57 -7.03 -4.71 2.26
N ILE A 58 -6.07 -5.38 1.61
CA ILE A 58 -6.34 -6.57 0.79
C ILE A 58 -6.61 -7.78 1.69
N LEU A 59 -5.90 -7.91 2.81
CA LEU A 59 -6.13 -8.97 3.80
C LEU A 59 -7.47 -8.81 4.52
N GLU A 60 -7.89 -7.57 4.82
CA GLU A 60 -9.21 -7.26 5.39
C GLU A 60 -10.39 -7.67 4.48
N MET A 61 -10.13 -8.03 3.21
CA MET A 61 -11.13 -8.55 2.29
C MET A 61 -11.30 -10.07 2.36
N ASP A 62 -10.41 -10.78 3.06
CA ASP A 62 -10.56 -12.22 3.31
C ASP A 62 -11.72 -12.49 4.28
N GLU A 63 -12.38 -13.64 4.14
CA GLU A 63 -13.50 -14.05 5.00
C GLU A 63 -12.96 -14.95 6.14
N GLY A 64 -12.74 -14.36 7.32
CA GLY A 64 -12.15 -15.08 8.46
C GLY A 64 -10.63 -15.27 8.29
N ASP A 65 -10.11 -16.40 8.76
CA ASP A 65 -8.67 -16.69 8.74
C ASP A 65 -8.19 -17.33 7.42
N ASP A 66 -9.12 -17.58 6.49
CA ASP A 66 -8.82 -18.20 5.19
C ASP A 66 -8.45 -17.13 4.14
N HIS A 67 -7.23 -17.21 3.60
CA HIS A 67 -6.72 -16.32 2.54
C HIS A 67 -7.27 -16.61 1.14
N ASP A 68 -8.57 -16.88 1.04
CA ASP A 68 -9.25 -17.28 -0.20
C ASP A 68 -9.38 -16.14 -1.23
N PHE A 69 -9.31 -14.87 -0.79
CA PHE A 69 -9.30 -13.72 -1.70
C PHE A 69 -7.87 -13.21 -1.97
N SER A 70 -7.11 -12.97 -0.91
CA SER A 70 -5.80 -12.33 -1.01
C SER A 70 -4.74 -13.23 -1.65
N ALA A 71 -4.68 -14.52 -1.30
CA ALA A 71 -3.64 -15.42 -1.82
C ALA A 71 -3.75 -15.62 -3.35
N PRO A 72 -4.94 -15.91 -3.94
CA PRO A 72 -5.08 -15.98 -5.39
C PRO A 72 -4.71 -14.67 -6.08
N LEU A 73 -5.03 -13.51 -5.50
CA LEU A 73 -4.69 -12.22 -6.07
C LEU A 73 -3.17 -12.02 -6.15
N VAL A 74 -2.44 -12.38 -5.09
CA VAL A 74 -0.98 -12.34 -5.03
C VAL A 74 -0.34 -13.36 -5.99
N LEU A 75 -0.87 -14.58 -6.06
CA LEU A 75 -0.38 -15.61 -7.01
C LEU A 75 -0.54 -15.16 -8.46
N ASN A 76 -1.71 -14.62 -8.82
CA ASN A 76 -1.99 -14.07 -10.15
C ASN A 76 -1.04 -12.92 -10.51
N PHE A 77 -0.66 -12.09 -9.54
CA PHE A 77 0.34 -11.05 -9.77
C PHE A 77 1.69 -11.63 -10.18
N PHE A 78 2.17 -12.69 -9.52
CA PHE A 78 3.48 -13.28 -9.85
C PHE A 78 3.50 -13.92 -11.23
N GLU A 79 2.41 -14.57 -11.64
CA GLU A 79 2.25 -15.08 -13.01
C GLU A 79 2.28 -13.93 -14.03
N GLN A 80 1.51 -12.86 -13.77
CA GLN A 80 1.48 -11.68 -14.62
C GLN A 80 2.83 -10.97 -14.71
N ALA A 81 3.57 -10.89 -13.61
CA ALA A 81 4.89 -10.29 -13.56
C ALA A 81 5.89 -11.06 -14.43
N GLU A 82 5.91 -12.39 -14.31
CA GLU A 82 6.82 -13.23 -15.10
C GLU A 82 6.55 -13.12 -16.61
N GLU A 83 5.28 -13.19 -17.04
CA GLU A 83 4.92 -12.97 -18.44
C GLU A 83 5.33 -11.58 -18.94
N THR A 84 5.15 -10.56 -18.10
CA THR A 84 5.46 -9.18 -18.45
C THR A 84 6.96 -8.98 -18.58
N PHE A 85 7.77 -9.58 -17.70
CA PHE A 85 9.22 -9.51 -17.79
C PHE A 85 9.77 -10.16 -19.06
N GLN A 86 9.20 -11.28 -19.50
CA GLN A 86 9.56 -11.92 -20.78
C GLN A 86 9.26 -11.02 -21.99
N LYS A 87 8.11 -10.31 -21.95
CA LYS A 87 7.75 -9.31 -22.97
C LYS A 87 8.73 -8.13 -22.94
N MET A 88 9.12 -7.66 -21.75
CA MET A 88 10.11 -6.59 -21.60
C MET A 88 11.49 -6.99 -22.13
N GLU A 89 11.95 -8.21 -21.90
CA GLU A 89 13.21 -8.71 -22.49
C GLU A 89 13.17 -8.72 -24.01
N THR A 90 12.05 -9.14 -24.59
CA THR A 90 11.85 -9.11 -26.04
C THR A 90 11.87 -7.68 -26.57
N ALA A 91 11.18 -6.75 -25.89
CA ALA A 91 11.17 -5.35 -26.26
C ALA A 91 12.55 -4.68 -26.11
N LEU A 92 13.33 -5.03 -25.08
CA LEU A 92 14.72 -4.59 -24.92
C LEU A 92 15.61 -5.04 -26.08
N ASN A 93 15.50 -6.31 -26.50
CA ASN A 93 16.26 -6.83 -27.65
C ASN A 93 15.90 -6.10 -28.95
N ASN A 94 14.63 -5.71 -29.09
CA ASN A 94 14.13 -4.96 -30.23
C ASN A 94 14.33 -3.44 -30.10
N LYS A 95 14.83 -2.96 -28.94
CA LYS A 95 14.96 -1.53 -28.59
C LYS A 95 13.65 -0.75 -28.67
N ASP A 96 12.54 -1.39 -28.33
CA ASP A 96 11.20 -0.80 -28.42
C ASP A 96 10.86 -0.02 -27.14
N LEU A 97 11.34 1.22 -27.05
CA LEU A 97 11.06 2.11 -25.90
C LEU A 97 9.55 2.33 -25.64
N PRO A 98 8.69 2.57 -26.66
CA PRO A 98 7.25 2.66 -26.45
C PRO A 98 6.63 1.42 -25.81
N GLU A 99 6.96 0.22 -26.28
CA GLU A 99 6.42 -1.00 -25.68
C GLU A 99 6.97 -1.22 -24.26
N LEU A 100 8.25 -0.93 -24.01
CA LEU A 100 8.84 -0.96 -22.67
C LEU A 100 8.09 -0.02 -21.72
N SER A 101 7.77 1.20 -22.16
CA SER A 101 7.00 2.15 -21.35
C SER A 101 5.63 1.61 -20.99
N LYS A 102 4.91 1.06 -21.97
CA LYS A 102 3.58 0.48 -21.80
C LYS A 102 3.59 -0.71 -20.84
N LEU A 103 4.56 -1.63 -20.99
CA LEU A 103 4.72 -2.77 -20.09
C LEU A 103 5.08 -2.32 -18.67
N GLY A 104 5.97 -1.32 -18.53
CA GLY A 104 6.32 -0.72 -17.24
C GLY A 104 5.10 -0.09 -16.56
N HIS A 105 4.29 0.67 -17.31
CA HIS A 105 3.05 1.25 -16.80
C HIS A 105 2.06 0.20 -16.30
N PHE A 106 1.85 -0.87 -17.09
CA PHE A 106 0.94 -1.96 -16.75
C PHE A 106 1.33 -2.64 -15.43
N LEU A 107 2.58 -3.10 -15.32
CA LEU A 107 3.02 -3.83 -14.13
C LEU A 107 3.18 -2.91 -12.91
N LYS A 108 3.50 -1.63 -13.12
CA LYS A 108 3.45 -0.61 -12.06
C LYS A 108 2.05 -0.48 -11.45
N GLY A 109 1.01 -0.44 -12.29
CA GLY A 109 -0.37 -0.35 -11.81
C GLY A 109 -0.75 -1.58 -10.99
N SER A 110 -0.42 -2.77 -11.50
CA SER A 110 -0.71 -4.04 -10.81
C SER A 110 0.00 -4.15 -9.45
N SER A 111 1.30 -3.85 -9.42
CA SER A 111 2.08 -3.86 -8.16
C SER A 111 1.63 -2.80 -7.16
N ALA A 112 1.18 -1.64 -7.62
CA ALA A 112 0.65 -0.60 -6.73
C ALA A 112 -0.64 -1.02 -6.03
N THR A 113 -1.53 -1.76 -6.70
CA THR A 113 -2.78 -2.28 -6.10
C THR A 113 -2.52 -3.21 -4.92
N LEU A 114 -1.43 -3.97 -4.95
CA LEU A 114 -1.04 -4.92 -3.90
C LEU A 114 -0.06 -4.33 -2.87
N GLY A 115 0.34 -3.07 -3.03
CA GLY A 115 1.35 -2.46 -2.17
C GLY A 115 2.77 -2.98 -2.42
N PHE A 116 3.08 -3.58 -3.56
CA PHE A 116 4.41 -4.15 -3.85
C PHE A 116 5.42 -3.08 -4.28
N THR A 117 5.89 -2.31 -3.31
CA THR A 117 6.63 -1.05 -3.44
C THR A 117 7.87 -1.14 -4.34
N LYS A 118 8.78 -2.09 -4.10
CA LYS A 118 10.02 -2.20 -4.88
C LYS A 118 9.81 -2.56 -6.35
N ILE A 119 8.85 -3.43 -6.61
CA ILE A 119 8.50 -3.82 -7.98
C ILE A 119 7.85 -2.63 -8.70
N ARG A 120 6.93 -1.93 -8.03
CA ARG A 120 6.31 -0.69 -8.52
C ARG A 120 7.36 0.34 -8.90
N ASP A 121 8.35 0.58 -8.04
CA ASP A 121 9.38 1.59 -8.25
C ASP A 121 10.30 1.23 -9.42
N SER A 122 10.69 -0.03 -9.55
CA SER A 122 11.42 -0.51 -10.73
C SER A 122 10.59 -0.35 -12.01
N CYS A 123 9.30 -0.65 -11.98
CA CYS A 123 8.40 -0.48 -13.12
C CYS A 123 8.18 1.00 -13.49
N GLN A 124 8.21 1.91 -12.51
CA GLN A 124 8.21 3.35 -12.76
C GLN A 124 9.47 3.78 -13.52
N LEU A 125 10.66 3.26 -13.17
CA LEU A 125 11.89 3.55 -13.92
C LEU A 125 11.79 3.05 -15.36
N ILE A 126 11.29 1.83 -15.56
CA ILE A 126 11.07 1.26 -16.90
C ILE A 126 10.12 2.14 -17.72
N GLN A 127 9.02 2.59 -17.10
CA GLN A 127 8.06 3.49 -17.73
C GLN A 127 8.71 4.83 -18.15
N GLN A 128 9.43 5.49 -17.23
CA GLN A 128 10.00 6.81 -17.47
C GLN A 128 11.08 6.77 -18.57
N TYR A 129 12.03 5.85 -18.47
CA TYR A 129 13.07 5.72 -19.49
C TYR A 129 12.51 5.22 -20.82
N GLY A 130 11.42 4.43 -20.82
CA GLY A 130 10.67 4.10 -22.03
C GLY A 130 10.03 5.32 -22.71
N HIS A 131 9.77 6.40 -21.98
CA HIS A 131 9.35 7.70 -22.53
C HIS A 131 10.52 8.63 -22.89
N GLY A 132 11.77 8.20 -22.72
CA GLY A 132 12.94 9.07 -22.88
C GLY A 132 12.98 10.16 -21.81
N LEU A 133 12.59 9.82 -20.57
CA LEU A 133 12.58 10.71 -19.42
C LEU A 133 13.46 10.17 -18.29
N ASN A 134 14.14 11.08 -17.60
CA ASN A 134 14.78 10.83 -16.32
C ASN A 134 13.74 10.76 -15.19
N VAL A 135 14.18 10.32 -14.02
CA VAL A 135 13.33 10.16 -12.82
C VAL A 135 12.70 11.50 -12.37
N ASP A 136 13.39 12.62 -12.60
CA ASP A 136 12.89 13.97 -12.31
C ASP A 136 11.94 14.53 -13.38
N GLY A 137 11.66 13.75 -14.43
CA GLY A 137 10.80 14.13 -15.55
C GLY A 137 11.49 14.97 -16.62
N SER A 138 12.80 15.24 -16.50
CA SER A 138 13.57 15.87 -17.57
C SER A 138 13.78 14.90 -18.74
N SER A 139 14.00 15.43 -19.94
CA SER A 139 14.25 14.59 -21.12
C SER A 139 15.63 13.93 -21.05
N GLU A 140 15.67 12.64 -21.37
CA GLU A 140 16.88 11.86 -21.64
C GLU A 140 16.93 11.54 -23.14
N PRO A 141 17.68 12.32 -23.94
CA PRO A 141 17.71 12.15 -25.39
C PRO A 141 18.56 10.96 -25.85
N ASP A 142 19.39 10.37 -24.99
CA ASP A 142 20.21 9.22 -25.35
C ASP A 142 19.43 7.90 -25.15
N GLU A 143 19.00 7.31 -26.27
CA GLU A 143 18.30 6.02 -26.30
C GLU A 143 19.14 4.90 -25.65
N GLY A 144 20.47 4.93 -25.80
CA GLY A 144 21.37 3.96 -25.20
C GLY A 144 21.40 4.05 -23.68
N VAL A 145 21.32 5.26 -23.13
CA VAL A 145 21.17 5.48 -21.68
C VAL A 145 19.83 4.94 -21.20
N CYS A 146 18.74 5.24 -21.93
CA CYS A 146 17.41 4.74 -21.60
C CYS A 146 17.36 3.21 -21.57
N LEU A 147 17.84 2.54 -22.62
CA LEU A 147 17.85 1.09 -22.70
C LEU A 147 18.69 0.45 -21.58
N LYS A 148 19.86 1.03 -21.27
CA LYS A 148 20.69 0.55 -20.16
C LYS A 148 19.97 0.66 -18.82
N LYS A 149 19.32 1.80 -18.56
CA LYS A 149 18.58 2.04 -17.32
C LYS A 149 17.36 1.13 -17.18
N ILE A 150 16.65 0.88 -18.27
CA ILE A 150 15.54 -0.08 -18.31
C ILE A 150 16.04 -1.49 -18.01
N ALA A 151 17.17 -1.92 -18.58
CA ALA A 151 17.74 -3.24 -18.30
C ALA A 151 18.17 -3.39 -16.83
N GLU A 152 18.79 -2.37 -16.23
CA GLU A 152 19.12 -2.32 -14.80
C GLU A 152 17.86 -2.43 -13.91
N ALA A 153 16.80 -1.69 -14.26
CA ALA A 153 15.54 -1.72 -13.53
C ALA A 153 14.79 -3.05 -13.67
N LEU A 154 14.80 -3.66 -14.87
CA LEU A 154 14.20 -4.98 -15.10
C LEU A 154 14.91 -6.07 -14.30
N ALA A 155 16.24 -6.04 -14.26
CA ALA A 155 17.01 -6.98 -13.44
C ALA A 155 16.68 -6.83 -11.95
N SER A 156 16.55 -5.59 -11.46
CA SER A 156 16.17 -5.30 -10.08
C SER A 156 14.75 -5.80 -9.78
N ALA A 157 13.78 -5.51 -10.66
CA ALA A 157 12.41 -5.99 -10.53
C ALA A 157 12.34 -7.52 -10.42
N ARG A 158 13.09 -8.26 -11.24
CA ARG A 158 13.14 -9.73 -11.16
C ARG A 158 13.67 -10.23 -9.81
N VAL A 159 14.73 -9.62 -9.29
CA VAL A 159 15.30 -9.98 -7.98
C VAL A 159 14.30 -9.71 -6.86
N ASP A 160 13.68 -8.53 -6.86
CA ASP A 160 12.70 -8.14 -5.84
C ASP A 160 11.43 -9.00 -5.91
N THR A 161 10.99 -9.39 -7.11
CA THR A 161 9.87 -10.33 -7.29
C THR A 161 10.17 -11.70 -6.70
N VAL A 162 11.37 -12.25 -6.91
CA VAL A 162 11.77 -13.55 -6.33
C VAL A 162 11.82 -13.48 -4.81
N ALA A 163 12.39 -12.42 -4.26
CA ALA A 163 12.44 -12.20 -2.82
C ALA A 163 11.03 -12.09 -2.22
N LEU A 164 10.17 -11.29 -2.84
CA LEU A 164 8.79 -11.10 -2.39
C LEU A 164 7.96 -12.37 -2.50
N HIS A 165 8.07 -13.13 -3.59
CA HIS A 165 7.37 -14.40 -3.75
C HIS A 165 7.74 -15.40 -2.65
N LYS A 166 9.02 -15.43 -2.23
CA LYS A 166 9.44 -16.26 -1.09
C LYS A 166 8.74 -15.83 0.20
N MET A 167 8.72 -14.53 0.51
CA MET A 167 8.07 -14.02 1.72
C MET A 167 6.56 -14.27 1.71
N MET A 168 5.90 -14.08 0.57
CA MET A 168 4.46 -14.33 0.42
C MET A 168 4.11 -15.81 0.57
N ARG A 169 4.97 -16.72 0.09
CA ARG A 169 4.80 -18.15 0.33
C ARG A 169 4.90 -18.51 1.80
N GLU A 170 5.91 -18.00 2.49
CA GLU A 170 6.08 -18.25 3.92
C GLU A 170 4.90 -17.71 4.73
N PHE A 171 4.36 -16.55 4.36
CA PHE A 171 3.17 -15.97 4.97
C PHE A 171 1.93 -16.87 4.75
N PHE A 172 1.49 -17.07 3.51
CA PHE A 172 0.26 -17.84 3.24
C PHE A 172 0.35 -19.35 3.56
N GLU A 173 1.55 -19.91 3.75
CA GLU A 173 1.75 -21.28 4.21
C GLU A 173 1.75 -21.38 5.75
N TYR A 174 2.09 -20.30 6.48
CA TYR A 174 1.99 -20.25 7.95
C TYR A 174 0.54 -20.40 8.42
N ASP A 175 -0.41 -19.83 7.67
CA ASP A 175 -1.84 -19.88 8.04
C ASP A 175 -2.50 -21.24 7.77
N LYS A 176 -1.82 -22.17 7.04
CA LYS A 176 -2.34 -23.52 6.79
C LYS A 176 -1.91 -24.58 7.81
N SER A 177 -1.15 -24.19 8.85
CA SER A 177 -0.74 -25.12 9.91
C SER A 177 -1.61 -25.04 11.16
N GLU A 178 -2.84 -25.57 11.06
CA GLU A 178 -3.64 -26.04 12.21
C GLU A 178 -4.14 -27.48 12.01
#